data_AF-J3PKA0-F1
#
_entry.id   AF-J3PKA0-F1
#
_cell.length_a   1.000
_cell.length_b   1.000
_cell.length_c   1.000
_cell.angle_alpha   90.00
_cell.angle_beta   90.00
_cell.angle_gamma   90.00
#
_symmetry.space_group_name_H-M   'P 1'
#
loop_
_entity.id
_entity.type
_entity.pdbx_description
1 polymer ?
#
loop_
_entity_poly.entity_id
_entity_poly.type
_entity_poly.pdbx_seq_one_letter_code
_entity_poly.pdbx_strand_id
1 'polypeptide(L)'
;MRKEMRWPAAVYKNCAADWIPSSTGVVSLLVQASPALQAPRGHFSVRNVSEPGGAPYPEFTMKASTCILFASLAALADMAATLPPSLERRAANDGVRVVTVTVPSAPSQPTPAALYSWREGSVDEYPIHASCNGTERAQLRRALDETVELAQHARDHILRFGRSSGIYARYFGNASTGEPIGWFERLARGDKGGMWFRCDDVDGNCHQAGWGGHWRGANASSETVICPLSYETRKPLDALCSFGYTVAAGKLNLYWAADLMHRIFHLEPVGEGAVEHYADSHAECLALAKSDPSKAVRNTHSLQYFALDAYAYDVVMPGEGCPGRPSSASSSAPAPAQPPATTTAAVSPTKTSTAGAECHTHSDGVVHCV
;
A
#
# COMPACT_ATOMS: atom_id res chain seq x y z
N MET A 1 56.05 -4.41 33.85
CA MET A 1 54.58 -4.37 33.98
C MET A 1 53.97 -4.69 32.62
N ARG A 2 53.58 -5.95 32.39
CA ARG A 2 52.76 -6.40 31.26
C ARG A 2 51.69 -7.31 31.84
N LYS A 3 50.41 -6.99 31.61
CA LYS A 3 49.28 -7.85 31.95
C LYS A 3 48.64 -8.26 30.63
N GLU A 4 48.82 -9.52 30.27
CA GLU A 4 47.98 -10.21 29.29
C GLU A 4 46.69 -10.66 29.99
N MET A 5 45.56 -10.49 29.32
CA MET A 5 44.24 -10.93 29.79
C MET A 5 43.76 -12.05 28.85
N ARG A 6 43.65 -13.27 29.40
CA ARG A 6 43.04 -14.44 28.75
C ARG A 6 41.53 -14.45 29.01
N TRP A 7 40.76 -14.80 27.99
CA TRP A 7 39.34 -15.16 28.06
C TRP A 7 39.19 -16.69 28.07
N PRO A 8 38.24 -17.29 28.83
CA PRO A 8 37.91 -18.69 28.70
C PRO A 8 36.75 -18.93 27.73
N ALA A 9 36.88 -20.01 26.95
CA ALA A 9 35.87 -20.60 26.09
C ALA A 9 34.95 -21.57 26.86
N ALA A 10 33.66 -21.61 26.49
CA ALA A 10 32.70 -22.67 26.83
C ALA A 10 32.09 -23.15 25.50
N VAL A 11 32.49 -24.31 24.96
CA VAL A 11 31.98 -25.69 25.20
C VAL A 11 30.53 -25.88 24.75
N TYR A 12 30.40 -26.35 23.50
CA TYR A 12 29.24 -27.04 22.94
C TYR A 12 29.12 -28.45 23.54
N LYS A 13 27.90 -28.89 23.88
CA LYS A 13 27.59 -30.31 24.09
C LYS A 13 26.31 -30.69 23.34
N ASN A 14 26.49 -31.67 22.46
CA ASN A 14 25.46 -32.48 21.81
C ASN A 14 24.77 -33.40 22.83
N CYS A 15 23.48 -33.66 22.63
CA CYS A 15 22.83 -34.90 23.07
C CYS A 15 21.99 -35.45 21.92
N ALA A 16 22.39 -36.62 21.42
CA ALA A 16 21.62 -37.49 20.57
C ALA A 16 20.83 -38.51 21.42
N ALA A 17 19.89 -39.16 20.75
CA ALA A 17 18.77 -39.99 21.21
C ALA A 17 19.10 -41.18 22.13
N ASP A 18 18.05 -41.62 22.86
CA ASP A 18 17.82 -43.03 23.19
C ASP A 18 16.31 -43.34 23.23
N TRP A 19 15.96 -44.52 22.69
CA TRP A 19 14.63 -45.11 22.54
C TRP A 19 14.65 -46.47 23.25
N ILE A 20 13.76 -46.73 24.22
CA ILE A 20 13.40 -48.08 24.72
C ILE A 20 11.91 -48.10 25.13
N PRO A 21 11.13 -49.14 24.78
CA PRO A 21 9.67 -49.14 24.89
C PRO A 21 9.17 -49.70 26.24
N SER A 22 7.98 -49.26 26.69
CA SER A 22 7.26 -49.97 27.76
C SER A 22 5.78 -50.17 27.42
N SER A 23 5.42 -51.45 27.35
CA SER A 23 4.08 -52.00 27.43
C SER A 23 3.37 -51.66 28.74
N THR A 24 2.13 -51.20 28.67
CA THR A 24 0.94 -51.64 29.45
C THR A 24 -0.11 -50.54 29.41
N GLY A 25 -1.30 -50.87 28.89
CA GLY A 25 -2.43 -49.96 28.82
C GLY A 25 -3.29 -50.03 30.06
N VAL A 26 -3.70 -48.87 30.58
CA VAL A 26 -5.00 -48.60 31.21
C VAL A 26 -5.27 -47.11 31.03
N VAL A 27 -6.31 -46.75 30.26
CA VAL A 27 -6.82 -45.36 30.19
C VAL A 27 -8.08 -45.32 31.05
N SER A 28 -8.03 -44.62 32.18
CA SER A 28 -9.22 -44.21 32.94
C SER A 28 -9.63 -42.81 32.49
N LEU A 29 -10.79 -42.71 31.84
CA LEU A 29 -11.42 -41.45 31.44
C LEU A 29 -12.41 -41.04 32.54
N LEU A 30 -12.13 -39.97 33.27
CA LEU A 30 -13.10 -39.33 34.17
C LEU A 30 -13.84 -38.24 33.38
N VAL A 31 -15.16 -38.39 33.23
CA VAL A 31 -16.06 -37.39 32.64
C VAL A 31 -16.98 -36.88 33.73
N GLN A 32 -17.03 -35.55 33.93
CA GLN A 32 -18.12 -34.87 34.63
C GLN A 32 -18.65 -33.72 33.76
N ALA A 33 -19.99 -33.69 33.64
CA ALA A 33 -20.85 -32.81 32.84
C ALA A 33 -21.03 -31.42 33.51
N SER A 34 -21.48 -30.31 32.89
CA SER A 34 -22.61 -29.99 31.98
C SER A 34 -22.46 -28.50 31.54
N PRO A 35 -23.44 -27.83 30.87
CA PRO A 35 -24.12 -28.11 29.60
C PRO A 35 -23.95 -26.97 28.56
N ALA A 36 -24.01 -27.29 27.26
CA ALA A 36 -24.13 -26.30 26.19
C ALA A 36 -25.39 -26.55 25.34
N LEU A 37 -26.04 -25.45 24.96
CA LEU A 37 -27.24 -25.36 24.14
C LEU A 37 -27.09 -26.04 22.77
N GLN A 38 -28.23 -26.49 22.27
CA GLN A 38 -28.47 -27.24 21.04
C GLN A 38 -28.08 -26.46 19.77
N ALA A 39 -27.40 -27.16 18.86
CA ALA A 39 -27.46 -26.93 17.41
C ALA A 39 -27.84 -28.27 16.72
N PRO A 40 -28.60 -28.26 15.61
CA PRO A 40 -29.04 -29.48 14.95
C PRO A 40 -28.01 -30.06 13.98
N ARG A 41 -28.20 -31.37 13.75
CA ARG A 41 -27.29 -32.39 13.20
C ARG A 41 -27.17 -32.43 11.68
N GLY A 42 -26.09 -33.08 11.25
CA GLY A 42 -25.94 -33.89 10.01
C GLY A 42 -24.68 -33.48 9.25
N HIS A 43 -23.66 -34.30 8.97
CA HIS A 43 -23.56 -35.73 8.71
C HIS A 43 -22.20 -36.27 9.20
N PHE A 44 -22.16 -37.55 9.56
CA PHE A 44 -20.98 -38.30 10.00
C PHE A 44 -20.42 -39.13 8.83
N SER A 45 -19.11 -39.09 8.59
CA SER A 45 -18.38 -40.14 7.85
C SER A 45 -16.94 -40.23 8.40
N VAL A 46 -16.46 -41.44 8.65
CA VAL A 46 -15.15 -41.74 9.27
C VAL A 46 -14.39 -42.72 8.40
N ARG A 47 -13.05 -42.58 8.44
CA ARG A 47 -11.91 -43.44 8.02
C ARG A 47 -11.17 -42.86 6.81
N ASN A 48 -9.84 -42.85 6.73
CA ASN A 48 -8.75 -43.27 7.60
C ASN A 48 -7.50 -42.46 7.21
N VAL A 49 -6.58 -42.25 8.16
CA VAL A 49 -5.28 -41.59 7.96
C VAL A 49 -4.24 -42.62 7.54
N SER A 50 -3.53 -42.34 6.45
CA SER A 50 -2.26 -42.98 6.07
C SER A 50 -1.34 -41.89 5.48
N GLU A 51 -0.20 -41.64 6.09
CA GLU A 51 0.95 -40.89 5.52
C GLU A 51 1.96 -41.87 4.86
N PRO A 52 3.06 -41.41 4.22
CA PRO A 52 3.18 -40.38 3.18
C PRO A 52 4.03 -40.87 1.97
N GLY A 53 4.04 -40.10 0.88
CA GLY A 53 5.15 -40.11 -0.08
C GLY A 53 4.75 -40.15 -1.57
N GLY A 54 5.22 -39.14 -2.32
CA GLY A 54 5.33 -39.20 -3.78
C GLY A 54 4.60 -38.09 -4.53
N ALA A 55 5.34 -37.06 -4.95
CA ALA A 55 4.99 -36.21 -6.10
C ALA A 55 5.01 -37.07 -7.39
N PRO A 56 4.28 -36.75 -8.50
CA PRO A 56 4.48 -35.47 -9.20
C PRO A 56 3.31 -34.88 -10.05
N TYR A 57 3.52 -33.61 -10.48
CA TYR A 57 2.91 -32.85 -11.59
C TYR A 57 1.45 -32.34 -11.51
N PRO A 58 1.15 -31.18 -12.17
CA PRO A 58 0.05 -30.30 -11.77
C PRO A 58 -1.26 -30.63 -12.48
N GLU A 59 -2.33 -30.75 -11.69
CA GLU A 59 -3.70 -30.74 -12.20
C GLU A 59 -4.21 -29.31 -12.40
N PHE A 60 -4.69 -29.08 -13.61
CA PHE A 60 -5.50 -27.92 -13.98
C PHE A 60 -6.84 -27.96 -13.24
N THR A 61 -7.05 -27.08 -12.26
CA THR A 61 -8.39 -26.79 -11.73
C THR A 61 -9.17 -25.89 -12.69
N MET A 62 -10.10 -26.49 -13.43
CA MET A 62 -11.16 -25.78 -14.14
C MET A 62 -12.09 -25.07 -13.14
N LYS A 63 -12.28 -23.76 -13.33
CA LYS A 63 -13.36 -23.01 -12.68
C LYS A 63 -14.70 -23.45 -13.27
N ALA A 64 -15.62 -23.88 -12.42
CA ALA A 64 -17.01 -24.13 -12.79
C ALA A 64 -17.70 -22.79 -13.10
N SER A 65 -17.78 -22.43 -14.39
CA SER A 65 -18.65 -21.37 -14.88
C SER A 65 -20.10 -21.88 -14.88
N THR A 66 -20.94 -21.22 -14.09
CA THR A 66 -22.39 -21.44 -14.12
C THR A 66 -22.95 -20.63 -15.29
N CYS A 67 -23.07 -21.27 -16.46
CA CYS A 67 -23.82 -20.73 -17.60
C CYS A 67 -25.33 -20.92 -17.35
N ILE A 68 -26.05 -19.83 -17.11
CA ILE A 68 -27.52 -19.83 -17.15
C ILE A 68 -27.92 -19.62 -18.62
N LEU A 69 -28.45 -20.68 -19.23
CA LEU A 69 -29.14 -20.65 -20.52
C LEU A 69 -30.53 -20.02 -20.33
N PHE A 70 -30.74 -18.81 -20.85
CA PHE A 70 -32.08 -18.33 -21.19
C PHE A 70 -32.33 -18.63 -22.67
N ALA A 71 -33.12 -19.66 -22.92
CA ALA A 71 -33.69 -19.96 -24.23
C ALA A 71 -34.97 -19.14 -24.43
N SER A 72 -34.91 -18.24 -25.40
CA SER A 72 -35.92 -17.86 -26.40
C SER A 72 -37.40 -18.15 -26.13
N LEU A 73 -38.25 -17.11 -26.16
CA LEU A 73 -39.55 -17.19 -26.84
C LEU A 73 -40.11 -15.78 -27.14
N ALA A 74 -40.84 -15.67 -28.26
CA ALA A 74 -41.64 -14.54 -28.77
C ALA A 74 -40.94 -13.53 -29.71
N ALA A 75 -40.70 -14.00 -30.94
CA ALA A 75 -40.88 -13.17 -32.14
C ALA A 75 -42.18 -13.62 -32.84
N LEU A 76 -42.78 -12.69 -33.59
CA LEU A 76 -44.00 -12.76 -34.43
C LEU A 76 -45.28 -12.19 -33.79
N ALA A 77 -45.64 -10.97 -34.16
CA ALA A 77 -46.71 -10.74 -35.13
C ALA A 77 -46.97 -9.23 -35.26
N ASP A 78 -46.32 -8.59 -36.23
CA ASP A 78 -46.72 -7.29 -36.75
C ASP A 78 -47.29 -7.54 -38.15
N MET A 79 -48.62 -7.65 -38.23
CA MET A 79 -49.38 -7.78 -39.46
C MET A 79 -50.50 -6.75 -39.41
N ALA A 80 -50.23 -5.61 -40.02
CA ALA A 80 -51.19 -4.60 -40.38
C ALA A 80 -52.25 -5.21 -41.31
N ALA A 81 -53.50 -5.25 -40.87
CA ALA A 81 -54.65 -5.53 -41.72
C ALA A 81 -55.57 -4.29 -41.75
N THR A 82 -55.59 -3.66 -42.90
CA THR A 82 -56.55 -2.64 -43.31
C THR A 82 -57.97 -3.23 -43.34
N LEU A 83 -58.89 -2.66 -42.57
CA LEU A 83 -60.32 -2.96 -42.66
C LEU A 83 -61.02 -1.98 -43.62
N PRO A 84 -61.86 -2.44 -44.55
CA PRO A 84 -62.74 -1.57 -45.32
C PRO A 84 -63.96 -1.13 -44.50
N PRO A 85 -64.55 0.05 -44.80
CA PRO A 85 -65.76 0.51 -44.14
C PRO A 85 -67.00 -0.16 -44.77
N SER A 86 -68.11 -0.08 -44.04
CA SER A 86 -69.48 -0.46 -44.43
C SER A 86 -69.87 -1.93 -44.20
N LEU A 87 -70.62 -2.15 -43.11
CA LEU A 87 -71.89 -2.86 -43.16
C LEU A 87 -72.68 -2.59 -41.87
N GLU A 88 -73.55 -1.61 -41.99
CA GLU A 88 -74.63 -1.30 -41.08
C GLU A 88 -75.76 -2.32 -41.31
N ARG A 89 -76.00 -3.24 -40.37
CA ARG A 89 -77.28 -3.98 -40.31
C ARG A 89 -77.55 -4.64 -38.96
N ARG A 90 -78.57 -4.10 -38.28
CA ARG A 90 -79.59 -4.75 -37.45
C ARG A 90 -79.28 -6.16 -36.90
N ALA A 91 -79.06 -6.22 -35.59
CA ALA A 91 -79.49 -7.32 -34.71
C ALA A 91 -80.05 -6.65 -33.44
N ALA A 92 -81.37 -6.51 -33.28
CA ALA A 92 -82.30 -7.54 -32.79
C ALA A 92 -81.84 -8.10 -31.43
N ASN A 93 -82.60 -7.71 -30.41
CA ASN A 93 -82.53 -8.12 -29.01
C ASN A 93 -82.35 -9.63 -28.84
N ASP A 94 -81.13 -10.06 -28.53
CA ASP A 94 -80.88 -11.29 -27.77
C ASP A 94 -80.02 -10.95 -26.56
N GLY A 95 -80.59 -11.15 -25.38
CA GLY A 95 -80.06 -10.75 -24.09
C GLY A 95 -78.82 -11.55 -23.69
N VAL A 96 -77.68 -11.30 -24.31
CA VAL A 96 -76.38 -11.76 -23.83
C VAL A 96 -76.00 -10.91 -22.61
N ARG A 97 -76.26 -11.44 -21.41
CA ARG A 97 -75.73 -10.88 -20.16
C ARG A 97 -74.23 -11.14 -20.10
N VAL A 98 -73.43 -10.15 -20.48
CA VAL A 98 -71.99 -10.11 -20.19
C VAL A 98 -71.83 -9.89 -18.69
N VAL A 99 -71.41 -10.92 -17.96
CA VAL A 99 -71.06 -10.82 -16.53
C VAL A 99 -69.59 -10.44 -16.45
N THR A 100 -69.32 -9.15 -16.24
CA THR A 100 -67.99 -8.65 -15.94
C THR A 100 -67.60 -9.09 -14.53
N VAL A 101 -66.74 -10.09 -14.40
CA VAL A 101 -66.17 -10.51 -13.11
C VAL A 101 -64.96 -9.62 -12.82
N THR A 102 -65.11 -8.66 -11.93
CA THR A 102 -63.99 -7.86 -11.41
C THR A 102 -63.24 -8.72 -10.39
N VAL A 103 -62.09 -9.27 -10.77
CA VAL A 103 -61.17 -9.91 -9.83
C VAL A 103 -60.43 -8.78 -9.09
N PRO A 104 -60.60 -8.60 -7.78
CA PRO A 104 -59.86 -7.59 -7.04
C PRO A 104 -58.36 -7.93 -7.09
N SER A 105 -57.56 -6.97 -7.56
CA SER A 105 -56.10 -7.04 -7.52
C SER A 105 -55.67 -7.31 -6.07
N ALA A 106 -54.80 -8.29 -5.85
CA ALA A 106 -54.22 -8.51 -4.54
C ALA A 106 -53.58 -7.20 -4.04
N PRO A 107 -53.77 -6.82 -2.77
CA PRO A 107 -53.20 -5.60 -2.25
C PRO A 107 -51.69 -5.64 -2.46
N SER A 108 -51.16 -4.60 -3.12
CA SER A 108 -49.74 -4.41 -3.34
C SER A 108 -49.04 -4.54 -1.98
N GLN A 109 -48.27 -5.60 -1.77
CA GLN A 109 -47.49 -5.70 -0.56
C GLN A 109 -46.51 -4.51 -0.56
N PRO A 110 -46.39 -3.77 0.56
CA PRO A 110 -45.42 -2.69 0.64
C PRO A 110 -44.04 -3.29 0.33
N THR A 111 -43.33 -2.69 -0.62
CA THR A 111 -41.95 -3.06 -0.92
C THR A 111 -41.17 -3.05 0.40
N PRO A 112 -40.55 -4.17 0.81
CA PRO A 112 -39.73 -4.20 2.01
C PRO A 112 -38.71 -3.07 1.92
N ALA A 113 -38.58 -2.28 2.98
CA ALA A 113 -37.54 -1.25 3.04
C ALA A 113 -36.19 -1.92 2.77
N ALA A 114 -35.40 -1.33 1.88
CA ALA A 114 -34.07 -1.84 1.57
C ALA A 114 -33.28 -1.99 2.88
N LEU A 115 -32.65 -3.15 3.07
CA LEU A 115 -31.83 -3.41 4.25
C LEU A 115 -30.67 -2.42 4.26
N TYR A 116 -30.42 -1.81 5.42
CA TYR A 116 -29.27 -0.91 5.61
C TYR A 116 -27.96 -1.67 5.34
N SER A 117 -27.14 -1.15 4.42
CA SER A 117 -25.79 -1.62 4.13
C SER A 117 -24.79 -0.53 4.51
N TRP A 118 -23.96 -0.78 5.53
CA TRP A 118 -22.94 0.18 5.97
C TRP A 118 -21.82 0.40 4.95
N ARG A 119 -21.68 -0.51 3.98
CA ARG A 119 -20.71 -0.43 2.86
C ARG A 119 -21.29 0.14 1.58
N GLU A 120 -22.57 0.51 1.56
CA GLU A 120 -23.17 1.06 0.35
C GLU A 120 -22.37 2.28 -0.12
N GLY A 121 -21.86 2.22 -1.36
CA GLY A 121 -21.05 3.28 -1.95
C GLY A 121 -19.57 3.34 -1.53
N SER A 122 -19.09 2.47 -0.64
CA SER A 122 -17.68 2.48 -0.23
C SER A 122 -16.75 2.06 -1.38
N VAL A 123 -15.62 2.75 -1.54
CA VAL A 123 -14.60 2.45 -2.54
C VAL A 123 -13.34 1.93 -1.86
N ASP A 124 -12.96 0.69 -2.15
CA ASP A 124 -11.79 0.05 -1.53
C ASP A 124 -10.46 0.38 -2.26
N GLU A 125 -10.50 0.93 -3.48
CA GLU A 125 -9.32 1.24 -4.31
C GLU A 125 -9.19 2.74 -4.62
N TYR A 126 -7.96 3.24 -4.68
CA TYR A 126 -7.72 4.65 -4.99
C TYR A 126 -8.14 4.96 -6.45
N PRO A 127 -9.10 5.87 -6.67
CA PRO A 127 -9.58 6.17 -8.02
C PRO A 127 -8.52 6.89 -8.85
N ILE A 128 -8.26 6.38 -10.06
CA ILE A 128 -7.37 6.98 -11.05
C ILE A 128 -8.22 7.61 -12.15
N HIS A 129 -8.12 8.92 -12.30
CA HIS A 129 -8.90 9.73 -13.25
C HIS A 129 -8.63 9.31 -14.71
N ALA A 130 -9.60 9.56 -15.60
CA ALA A 130 -9.53 9.17 -17.01
C ALA A 130 -8.45 9.91 -17.81
N SER A 131 -7.84 10.95 -17.24
CA SER A 131 -6.70 11.65 -17.86
C SER A 131 -5.43 10.81 -17.92
N CYS A 132 -5.34 9.74 -17.12
CA CYS A 132 -4.22 8.80 -17.16
C CYS A 132 -4.38 7.79 -18.29
N ASN A 133 -3.39 7.71 -19.17
CA ASN A 133 -3.31 6.70 -20.22
C ASN A 133 -3.06 5.29 -19.65
N GLY A 134 -3.06 4.26 -20.50
CA GLY A 134 -2.93 2.87 -20.06
C GLY A 134 -1.63 2.58 -19.28
N THR A 135 -0.51 3.17 -19.69
CA THR A 135 0.79 2.99 -19.06
C THR A 135 0.87 3.72 -17.72
N GLU A 136 0.42 4.97 -17.67
CA GLU A 136 0.36 5.77 -16.44
C GLU A 136 -0.54 5.09 -15.41
N ARG A 137 -1.72 4.63 -15.84
CA ARG A 137 -2.66 3.89 -14.99
C ARG A 137 -2.04 2.62 -14.43
N ALA A 138 -1.32 1.83 -15.24
CA ALA A 138 -0.71 0.59 -14.78
C ALA A 138 0.39 0.85 -13.73
N GLN A 139 1.25 1.85 -13.96
CA GLN A 139 2.29 2.23 -13.01
C GLN A 139 1.69 2.79 -11.71
N LEU A 140 0.73 3.71 -11.83
CA LEU A 140 0.10 4.35 -10.69
C LEU A 140 -0.73 3.37 -9.86
N ARG A 141 -1.42 2.42 -10.50
CA ARG A 141 -2.14 1.33 -9.82
C ARG A 141 -1.19 0.52 -8.92
N ARG A 142 -0.07 0.05 -9.49
CA ARG A 142 0.96 -0.65 -8.72
C ARG A 142 1.49 0.21 -7.58
N ALA A 143 1.83 1.46 -7.86
CA ALA A 143 2.35 2.39 -6.87
C ALA A 143 1.38 2.64 -5.70
N LEU A 144 0.07 2.71 -5.98
CA LEU A 144 -0.98 2.85 -4.97
C LEU A 144 -1.14 1.57 -4.14
N ASP A 145 -1.02 0.40 -4.76
CA ASP A 145 -1.00 -0.88 -4.04
C ASP A 145 0.22 -0.97 -3.10
N GLU A 146 1.41 -0.59 -3.57
CA GLU A 146 2.64 -0.50 -2.75
C GLU A 146 2.51 0.55 -1.63
N THR A 147 1.75 1.63 -1.85
CA THR A 147 1.46 2.63 -0.81
C THR A 147 0.61 2.04 0.31
N VAL A 148 -0.39 1.22 -0.06
CA VAL A 148 -1.23 0.48 0.88
C VAL A 148 -0.38 -0.53 1.65
N GLU A 149 0.49 -1.28 0.99
CA GLU A 149 1.44 -2.21 1.62
C GLU A 149 2.32 -1.51 2.65
N LEU A 150 2.95 -0.40 2.26
CA LEU A 150 3.82 0.38 3.15
C LEU A 150 3.06 0.91 4.38
N ALA A 151 1.83 1.42 4.19
CA ALA A 151 0.99 1.90 5.28
C ALA A 151 0.53 0.77 6.21
N GLN A 152 0.11 -0.37 5.66
CA GLN A 152 -0.28 -1.55 6.44
C GLN A 152 0.90 -2.04 7.30
N HIS A 153 2.08 -2.13 6.71
CA HIS A 153 3.28 -2.53 7.44
C HIS A 153 3.61 -1.55 8.56
N ALA A 154 3.58 -0.23 8.28
CA ALA A 154 3.82 0.80 9.29
C ALA A 154 2.85 0.68 10.47
N ARG A 155 1.54 0.52 10.20
CA ARG A 155 0.52 0.26 11.23
C ARG A 155 0.86 -0.99 12.05
N ASP A 156 1.19 -2.08 11.38
CA ASP A 156 1.42 -3.38 12.03
C ASP A 156 2.70 -3.37 12.88
N HIS A 157 3.74 -2.63 12.48
CA HIS A 157 4.91 -2.37 13.30
C HIS A 157 4.53 -1.68 14.62
N ILE A 158 3.68 -0.64 14.55
CA ILE A 158 3.22 0.06 15.77
C ILE A 158 2.34 -0.86 16.63
N LEU A 159 1.43 -1.64 16.03
CA LEU A 159 0.59 -2.58 16.78
C LEU A 159 1.41 -3.66 17.48
N ARG A 160 2.48 -4.14 16.85
CA ARG A 160 3.35 -5.19 17.38
C ARG A 160 4.27 -4.70 18.49
N PHE A 161 4.96 -3.58 18.26
CA PHE A 161 6.05 -3.13 19.15
C PHE A 161 5.68 -1.91 19.99
N GLY A 162 4.68 -1.15 19.55
CA GLY A 162 4.26 0.09 20.18
C GLY A 162 5.45 1.01 20.49
N ARG A 163 5.41 1.59 21.70
CA ARG A 163 6.45 2.52 22.17
C ARG A 163 7.78 1.86 22.52
N SER A 164 7.85 0.54 22.58
CA SER A 164 9.12 -0.17 22.83
C SER A 164 10.03 -0.21 21.59
N SER A 165 9.48 0.07 20.40
CA SER A 165 10.27 0.18 19.17
C SER A 165 11.18 1.40 19.20
N GLY A 166 12.47 1.17 18.97
CA GLY A 166 13.44 2.25 18.74
C GLY A 166 13.15 3.07 17.48
N ILE A 167 12.48 2.47 16.47
CA ILE A 167 12.04 3.18 15.25
C ILE A 167 10.85 4.08 15.58
N TYR A 168 9.87 3.59 16.34
CA TYR A 168 8.73 4.40 16.79
C TYR A 168 9.19 5.61 17.62
N ALA A 169 10.00 5.35 18.66
CA ALA A 169 10.50 6.40 19.54
C ALA A 169 11.36 7.44 18.80
N ARG A 170 12.03 7.04 17.71
CA ARG A 170 12.86 7.92 16.88
C ARG A 170 12.04 9.00 16.16
N TYR A 171 10.90 8.64 15.59
CA TYR A 171 10.10 9.56 14.76
C TYR A 171 8.90 10.17 15.49
N PHE A 172 8.43 9.55 16.57
CA PHE A 172 7.24 10.00 17.32
C PHE A 172 7.50 10.23 18.81
N GLY A 173 8.73 10.00 19.29
CA GLY A 173 9.09 10.25 20.68
C GLY A 173 8.23 9.45 21.66
N ASN A 174 7.61 10.15 22.60
CA ASN A 174 6.76 9.57 23.64
C ASN A 174 5.24 9.66 23.33
N ALA A 175 4.88 10.06 22.10
CA ALA A 175 3.48 10.26 21.69
C ALA A 175 2.66 8.96 21.77
N SER A 176 1.33 9.12 21.83
CA SER A 176 0.37 8.02 21.75
C SER A 176 0.47 7.31 20.40
N THR A 177 0.43 5.98 20.42
CA THR A 177 0.49 5.14 19.21
C THR A 177 -0.80 5.14 18.41
N GLY A 178 -1.93 5.49 19.04
CA GLY A 178 -3.25 5.40 18.40
C GLY A 178 -3.41 6.34 17.20
N GLU A 179 -2.84 7.54 17.28
CA GLU A 179 -2.94 8.54 16.22
C GLU A 179 -2.17 8.14 14.94
N PRO A 180 -0.88 7.80 14.97
CA PRO A 180 -0.19 7.32 13.77
C PRO A 180 -0.78 6.00 13.25
N ILE A 181 -1.28 5.10 14.11
CA ILE A 181 -2.05 3.92 13.67
C ILE A 181 -3.27 4.35 12.85
N GLY A 182 -4.04 5.34 13.32
CA GLY A 182 -5.22 5.85 12.64
C GLY A 182 -4.89 6.44 11.27
N TRP A 183 -3.80 7.20 11.15
CA TRP A 183 -3.35 7.75 9.87
C TRP A 183 -2.97 6.64 8.87
N PHE A 184 -2.21 5.63 9.30
CA PHE A 184 -1.86 4.50 8.45
C PHE A 184 -3.05 3.60 8.11
N GLU A 185 -4.01 3.41 9.03
CA GLU A 185 -5.24 2.65 8.77
C GLU A 185 -6.12 3.36 7.73
N ARG A 186 -6.24 4.69 7.80
CA ARG A 186 -6.97 5.47 6.78
C ARG A 186 -6.36 5.28 5.39
N LEU A 187 -5.03 5.32 5.27
CA LEU A 187 -4.35 5.04 4.01
C LEU A 187 -4.60 3.62 3.50
N ALA A 188 -4.52 2.65 4.41
CA ALA A 188 -4.61 1.24 4.06
C ALA A 188 -6.02 0.79 3.71
N ARG A 189 -7.03 1.24 4.48
CA ARG A 189 -8.37 0.65 4.53
C ARG A 189 -9.52 1.66 4.64
N GLY A 190 -9.23 2.96 4.69
CA GLY A 190 -10.25 3.99 4.63
C GLY A 190 -11.01 3.95 3.30
N ASP A 191 -12.24 4.49 3.30
CA ASP A 191 -13.00 4.69 2.06
C ASP A 191 -12.23 5.65 1.14
N LYS A 192 -12.00 5.20 -0.09
CA LYS A 192 -11.21 5.91 -1.09
C LYS A 192 -12.09 6.73 -2.04
N GLY A 193 -13.41 6.70 -1.82
CA GLY A 193 -14.39 7.45 -2.58
C GLY A 193 -14.14 8.95 -2.50
N GLY A 194 -14.46 9.67 -3.58
CA GLY A 194 -14.30 11.12 -3.65
C GLY A 194 -12.86 11.63 -3.84
N MET A 195 -11.85 10.76 -3.76
CA MET A 195 -10.47 11.11 -4.08
C MET A 195 -10.11 10.80 -5.53
N TRP A 196 -9.24 11.61 -6.15
CA TRP A 196 -8.76 11.35 -7.50
C TRP A 196 -7.27 11.59 -7.69
N PHE A 197 -6.64 10.66 -8.40
CA PHE A 197 -5.31 10.84 -8.97
C PHE A 197 -5.41 11.16 -10.46
N ARG A 198 -4.81 12.28 -10.86
CA ARG A 198 -4.85 12.81 -12.22
C ARG A 198 -3.48 12.74 -12.88
N CYS A 199 -3.45 12.60 -14.20
CA CYS A 199 -2.22 12.66 -15.00
C CYS A 199 -2.15 13.85 -15.97
N ASP A 200 -3.24 14.63 -16.06
CA ASP A 200 -3.25 15.91 -16.75
C ASP A 200 -2.76 17.03 -15.83
N ASP A 201 -1.98 17.97 -16.38
CA ASP A 201 -1.52 19.16 -15.68
C ASP A 201 -2.61 20.24 -15.63
N VAL A 202 -3.73 19.92 -14.99
CA VAL A 202 -4.95 20.74 -14.97
C VAL A 202 -4.73 22.12 -14.31
N ASP A 203 -3.74 22.23 -13.43
CA ASP A 203 -3.36 23.49 -12.77
C ASP A 203 -2.11 24.14 -13.40
N GLY A 204 -1.50 23.51 -14.42
CA GLY A 204 -0.33 24.05 -15.11
C GLY A 204 0.95 24.09 -14.28
N ASN A 205 1.09 23.26 -13.24
CA ASN A 205 2.19 23.32 -12.27
C ASN A 205 3.29 22.26 -12.51
N CYS A 206 3.11 21.33 -13.45
CA CYS A 206 4.09 20.26 -13.71
C CYS A 206 5.40 20.74 -14.35
N HIS A 207 5.46 22.00 -14.78
CA HIS A 207 6.69 22.62 -15.31
C HIS A 207 7.72 22.97 -14.22
N GLN A 208 7.32 22.93 -12.94
CA GLN A 208 8.20 23.31 -11.83
C GLN A 208 9.33 22.29 -11.64
N ALA A 209 10.55 22.79 -11.48
CA ALA A 209 11.74 21.94 -11.36
C ALA A 209 11.64 20.99 -10.16
N GLY A 210 11.74 19.69 -10.41
CA GLY A 210 11.69 18.65 -9.38
C GLY A 210 10.29 18.25 -8.93
N TRP A 211 9.22 18.83 -9.49
CA TRP A 211 7.85 18.48 -9.14
C TRP A 211 7.41 17.19 -9.83
N GLY A 212 7.29 16.11 -9.06
CA GLY A 212 6.68 14.86 -9.50
C GLY A 212 5.15 14.90 -9.57
N GLY A 213 4.53 16.01 -9.19
CA GLY A 213 3.09 16.15 -8.99
C GLY A 213 2.79 17.13 -7.87
N HIS A 214 1.53 17.51 -7.70
CA HIS A 214 1.09 18.41 -6.64
C HIS A 214 -0.33 18.10 -6.15
N TRP A 215 -0.60 18.46 -4.89
CA TRP A 215 -1.97 18.55 -4.37
C TRP A 215 -2.65 19.79 -4.94
N ARG A 216 -3.92 19.68 -5.32
CA ARG A 216 -4.64 20.78 -5.98
C ARG A 216 -5.14 21.87 -5.03
N GLY A 217 -5.00 21.68 -3.72
CA GLY A 217 -5.37 22.69 -2.73
C GLY A 217 -6.84 23.11 -2.83
N ALA A 218 -7.09 24.41 -2.78
CA ALA A 218 -8.45 24.96 -2.88
C ALA A 218 -9.15 24.70 -4.23
N ASN A 219 -8.41 24.35 -5.30
CA ASN A 219 -9.03 24.03 -6.60
C ASN A 219 -9.78 22.70 -6.56
N ALA A 220 -9.29 21.73 -5.79
CA ALA A 220 -9.93 20.44 -5.52
C ALA A 220 -9.20 19.71 -4.38
N SER A 221 -9.64 19.89 -3.14
CA SER A 221 -8.93 19.40 -1.93
C SER A 221 -8.79 17.87 -1.86
N SER A 222 -9.64 17.14 -2.59
CA SER A 222 -9.62 15.67 -2.67
C SER A 222 -8.87 15.13 -3.89
N GLU A 223 -8.14 15.98 -4.62
CA GLU A 223 -7.43 15.58 -5.84
C GLU A 223 -5.94 15.89 -5.78
N THR A 224 -5.15 14.99 -6.39
CA THR A 224 -3.72 15.20 -6.63
C THR A 224 -3.40 14.95 -8.11
N VAL A 225 -2.46 15.74 -8.63
CA VAL A 225 -1.87 15.57 -9.96
C VAL A 225 -0.56 14.80 -9.83
N ILE A 226 -0.32 13.88 -10.75
CA ILE A 226 0.93 13.16 -10.96
C ILE A 226 1.56 13.69 -12.25
N CYS A 227 2.73 14.31 -12.14
CA CYS A 227 3.46 14.88 -13.27
C CYS A 227 4.33 13.83 -13.97
N PRO A 228 4.71 14.05 -15.25
CA PRO A 228 5.57 13.14 -16.03
C PRO A 228 6.85 12.72 -15.30
N LEU A 229 7.48 13.66 -14.57
CA LEU A 229 8.70 13.41 -13.81
C LEU A 229 8.57 12.21 -12.84
N SER A 230 7.39 11.96 -12.27
CA SER A 230 7.23 10.82 -11.36
C SER A 230 7.38 9.48 -12.10
N TYR A 231 6.83 9.36 -13.32
CA TYR A 231 6.95 8.14 -14.11
C TYR A 231 8.38 7.85 -14.58
N GLU A 232 9.24 8.86 -14.63
CA GLU A 232 10.65 8.72 -15.04
C GLU A 232 11.58 8.46 -13.85
N THR A 233 11.29 9.03 -12.68
CA THR A 233 12.26 9.11 -11.58
C THR A 233 11.93 8.23 -10.39
N ARG A 234 10.65 7.93 -10.15
CA ARG A 234 10.22 7.15 -8.98
C ARG A 234 10.61 5.68 -9.16
N LYS A 235 11.01 5.07 -8.06
CA LYS A 235 11.34 3.64 -7.99
C LYS A 235 10.20 2.86 -7.30
N PRO A 236 9.98 1.60 -7.68
CA PRO A 236 9.09 0.71 -6.96
C PRO A 236 9.57 0.46 -5.52
N LEU A 237 8.68 0.10 -4.61
CA LEU A 237 8.99 -0.11 -3.19
C LEU A 237 10.00 -1.25 -2.96
N ASP A 238 10.00 -2.28 -3.81
CA ASP A 238 10.95 -3.41 -3.74
C ASP A 238 12.42 -3.00 -3.98
N ALA A 239 12.65 -1.80 -4.50
CA ALA A 239 13.98 -1.19 -4.64
C ALA A 239 14.44 -0.40 -3.40
N LEU A 240 13.68 -0.40 -2.30
CA LEU A 240 14.08 0.28 -1.06
C LEU A 240 15.45 -0.21 -0.58
N CYS A 241 16.26 0.70 -0.02
CA CYS A 241 17.64 0.46 0.42
C CYS A 241 18.65 0.10 -0.70
N SER A 242 18.23 0.08 -1.96
CA SER A 242 19.13 -0.08 -3.11
C SER A 242 19.67 1.27 -3.61
N PHE A 243 20.60 1.24 -4.57
CA PHE A 243 21.12 2.43 -5.26
C PHE A 243 21.77 3.48 -4.34
N GLY A 244 22.33 3.04 -3.20
CA GLY A 244 22.93 3.92 -2.21
C GLY A 244 21.91 4.75 -1.41
N TYR A 245 20.62 4.43 -1.52
CA TYR A 245 19.59 5.06 -0.70
C TYR A 245 19.78 4.73 0.77
N THR A 246 19.63 5.74 1.62
CA THR A 246 19.40 5.56 3.05
C THR A 246 18.24 6.43 3.49
N VAL A 247 17.52 6.02 4.54
CA VAL A 247 16.36 6.78 5.05
C VAL A 247 16.77 8.20 5.44
N ALA A 248 17.91 8.38 6.11
CA ALA A 248 18.35 9.70 6.56
C ALA A 248 18.82 10.66 5.45
N ALA A 249 19.43 10.15 4.37
CA ALA A 249 20.04 10.99 3.33
C ALA A 249 19.27 11.01 2.00
N GLY A 250 18.42 10.01 1.77
CA GLY A 250 17.67 9.86 0.54
C GLY A 250 16.44 10.76 0.49
N LYS A 251 16.00 11.10 -0.73
CA LYS A 251 14.76 11.86 -0.91
C LYS A 251 13.56 10.98 -0.56
N LEU A 252 12.67 11.47 0.30
CA LEU A 252 11.43 10.77 0.68
C LEU A 252 10.55 10.40 -0.52
N ASN A 253 10.66 11.18 -1.58
CA ASN A 253 9.91 10.95 -2.80
C ASN A 253 10.62 10.01 -3.79
N LEU A 254 11.79 9.42 -3.50
CA LEU A 254 12.45 8.52 -4.46
C LEU A 254 11.57 7.31 -4.80
N TYR A 255 10.84 6.77 -3.83
CA TYR A 255 9.98 5.61 -4.02
C TYR A 255 8.52 6.03 -4.20
N TRP A 256 7.84 5.39 -5.15
CA TRP A 256 6.43 5.62 -5.46
C TRP A 256 5.55 5.58 -4.21
N ALA A 257 5.67 4.51 -3.42
CA ALA A 257 4.87 4.30 -2.21
C ALA A 257 4.97 5.47 -1.21
N ALA A 258 6.19 5.98 -0.99
CA ALA A 258 6.40 7.08 -0.06
C ALA A 258 5.96 8.44 -0.64
N ASP A 259 6.17 8.70 -1.93
CA ASP A 259 5.68 9.93 -2.58
C ASP A 259 4.14 9.99 -2.59
N LEU A 260 3.47 8.87 -2.88
CA LEU A 260 2.00 8.81 -2.86
C LEU A 260 1.44 8.90 -1.45
N MET A 261 2.08 8.26 -0.46
CA MET A 261 1.71 8.40 0.96
C MET A 261 1.64 9.87 1.38
N HIS A 262 2.66 10.67 1.04
CA HIS A 262 2.68 12.11 1.27
C HIS A 262 1.50 12.83 0.63
N ARG A 263 1.26 12.56 -0.65
CA ARG A 263 0.19 13.21 -1.44
C ARG A 263 -1.18 12.90 -0.86
N ILE A 264 -1.40 11.65 -0.46
CA ILE A 264 -2.66 11.22 0.13
C ILE A 264 -2.90 11.90 1.47
N PHE A 265 -1.86 12.10 2.29
CA PHE A 265 -2.00 12.87 3.53
C PHE A 265 -2.43 14.32 3.30
N HIS A 266 -2.19 14.90 2.13
CA HIS A 266 -2.74 16.23 1.80
C HIS A 266 -4.21 16.20 1.35
N LEU A 267 -4.76 15.02 1.03
CA LEU A 267 -6.16 14.92 0.63
C LEU A 267 -7.06 15.04 1.85
N GLU A 268 -8.04 15.94 1.77
CA GLU A 268 -8.96 16.24 2.88
C GLU A 268 -9.64 15.01 3.49
N PRO A 269 -10.11 14.00 2.70
CA PRO A 269 -10.71 12.78 3.26
C PRO A 269 -9.76 11.93 4.12
N VAL A 270 -8.45 12.12 4.01
CA VAL A 270 -7.44 11.33 4.74
C VAL A 270 -6.74 12.16 5.80
N GLY A 271 -6.14 13.28 5.41
CA GLY A 271 -5.35 14.12 6.33
C GLY A 271 -6.18 15.08 7.16
N GLU A 272 -7.41 15.41 6.74
CA GLU A 272 -8.36 16.29 7.45
C GLU A 272 -7.77 17.66 7.83
N GLY A 273 -6.71 18.12 7.14
CA GLY A 273 -5.93 19.30 7.53
C GLY A 273 -5.19 19.16 8.88
N ALA A 274 -5.21 17.97 9.48
CA ALA A 274 -4.49 17.65 10.71
C ALA A 274 -3.08 17.12 10.41
N VAL A 275 -2.89 16.43 9.28
CA VAL A 275 -1.59 15.95 8.81
C VAL A 275 -0.95 16.98 7.88
N GLU A 276 0.08 17.66 8.36
CA GLU A 276 0.72 18.79 7.67
C GLU A 276 2.27 18.72 7.74
N HIS A 277 2.93 19.75 7.22
CA HIS A 277 4.38 19.91 7.29
C HIS A 277 4.77 20.72 8.54
N TYR A 278 5.15 20.01 9.60
CA TYR A 278 5.73 20.60 10.83
C TYR A 278 7.26 20.53 10.85
N ALA A 279 7.85 19.63 10.07
CA ALA A 279 9.28 19.45 9.89
C ALA A 279 9.54 18.72 8.56
N ASP A 280 10.51 19.18 7.79
CA ASP A 280 10.71 18.68 6.42
C ASP A 280 11.88 17.69 6.32
N SER A 281 13.04 18.04 6.85
CA SER A 281 14.22 17.19 6.76
C SER A 281 14.20 16.06 7.79
N HIS A 282 14.98 15.00 7.56
CA HIS A 282 15.17 13.92 8.53
C HIS A 282 15.57 14.44 9.90
N ALA A 283 16.57 15.32 9.95
CA ALA A 283 17.07 15.91 11.20
C ALA A 283 15.99 16.73 11.93
N GLU A 284 15.20 17.53 11.20
CA GLU A 284 14.08 18.29 11.77
C GLU A 284 12.98 17.36 12.29
N CYS A 285 12.66 16.28 11.59
CA CYS A 285 11.67 15.29 12.05
C CYS A 285 12.12 14.62 13.35
N LEU A 286 13.41 14.27 13.47
CA LEU A 286 13.98 13.72 14.71
C LEU A 286 14.01 14.75 15.85
N ALA A 287 14.19 16.03 15.54
CA ALA A 287 14.11 17.10 16.52
C ALA A 287 12.66 17.31 16.98
N LEU A 288 11.71 17.32 16.05
CA LEU A 288 10.27 17.46 16.30
C LEU A 288 9.77 16.32 17.21
N ALA A 289 10.20 15.09 16.97
CA ALA A 289 9.88 13.94 17.82
C ALA A 289 10.28 14.13 19.30
N LYS A 290 11.29 14.97 19.57
CA LYS A 290 11.76 15.27 20.93
C LYS A 290 11.09 16.49 21.52
N SER A 291 10.90 17.54 20.72
CA SER A 291 10.39 18.84 21.18
C SER A 291 8.86 18.90 21.22
N ASP A 292 8.19 18.32 20.23
CA ASP A 292 6.73 18.34 20.09
C ASP A 292 6.22 17.01 19.49
N PRO A 293 6.21 15.92 20.30
CA PRO A 293 5.72 14.61 19.87
C PRO A 293 4.28 14.64 19.30
N SER A 294 3.46 15.59 19.76
CA SER A 294 2.07 15.75 19.31
C SER A 294 1.97 16.21 17.85
N LYS A 295 2.91 17.04 17.40
CA LYS A 295 3.06 17.39 15.99
C LYS A 295 3.81 16.33 15.20
N ALA A 296 4.76 15.63 15.82
CA ALA A 296 5.51 14.58 15.14
C ALA A 296 4.60 13.47 14.58
N VAL A 297 3.56 13.07 15.32
CA VAL A 297 2.56 12.08 14.84
C VAL A 297 1.60 12.62 13.77
N ARG A 298 1.64 13.92 13.49
CA ARG A 298 0.85 14.62 12.47
C ARG A 298 1.72 15.20 11.36
N ASN A 299 3.03 14.97 11.41
CA ASN A 299 3.95 15.50 10.42
C ASN A 299 4.04 14.52 9.25
N THR A 300 3.67 14.96 8.06
CA THR A 300 3.68 14.15 6.84
C THR A 300 5.04 13.44 6.65
N HIS A 301 6.15 14.16 6.84
CA HIS A 301 7.48 13.59 6.66
C HIS A 301 7.89 12.65 7.80
N SER A 302 7.49 12.91 9.05
CA SER A 302 7.73 11.96 10.15
C SER A 302 7.00 10.63 9.91
N LEU A 303 5.77 10.67 9.40
CA LEU A 303 5.00 9.48 9.03
C LEU A 303 5.69 8.72 7.88
N GLN A 304 6.14 9.42 6.84
CA GLN A 304 6.88 8.79 5.73
C GLN A 304 8.20 8.16 6.19
N TYR A 305 9.01 8.90 6.95
CA TYR A 305 10.28 8.38 7.47
C TYR A 305 10.08 7.16 8.35
N PHE A 306 9.09 7.20 9.25
CA PHE A 306 8.75 6.04 10.08
C PHE A 306 8.37 4.84 9.21
N ALA A 307 7.47 5.02 8.24
CA ALA A 307 7.00 3.92 7.40
C ALA A 307 8.13 3.27 6.60
N LEU A 308 9.00 4.09 5.99
CA LEU A 308 10.16 3.63 5.24
C LEU A 308 11.20 2.92 6.13
N ASP A 309 11.53 3.49 7.30
CA ASP A 309 12.52 2.89 8.21
C ASP A 309 12.02 1.56 8.79
N ALA A 310 10.74 1.49 9.18
CA ALA A 310 10.12 0.26 9.64
C ALA A 310 10.11 -0.81 8.54
N TYR A 311 9.65 -0.47 7.32
CA TYR A 311 9.61 -1.41 6.21
C TYR A 311 11.02 -1.88 5.78
N ALA A 312 11.98 -0.95 5.76
CA ALA A 312 13.38 -1.29 5.53
C ALA A 312 13.90 -2.29 6.58
N TYR A 313 13.63 -2.04 7.86
CA TYR A 313 14.12 -2.85 8.97
C TYR A 313 13.46 -4.21 9.08
N ASP A 314 12.16 -4.32 8.84
CA ASP A 314 11.41 -5.55 9.05
C ASP A 314 11.34 -6.44 7.79
N VAL A 315 11.28 -5.83 6.60
CA VAL A 315 11.01 -6.54 5.34
C VAL A 315 12.24 -6.59 4.43
N VAL A 316 12.82 -5.43 4.11
CA VAL A 316 13.85 -5.33 3.06
C VAL A 316 15.21 -5.85 3.54
N MET A 317 15.63 -5.39 4.71
CA MET A 317 16.90 -5.76 5.36
C MET A 317 16.63 -6.16 6.81
N PRO A 318 16.07 -7.36 7.06
CA PRO A 318 15.59 -7.79 8.37
C PRO A 318 16.62 -7.60 9.50
N GLY A 319 16.29 -6.76 10.47
CA GLY A 319 17.13 -6.49 11.65
C GLY A 319 18.21 -5.42 11.47
N GLU A 320 18.41 -4.93 10.25
CA GLU A 320 19.44 -3.92 9.91
C GLU A 320 18.82 -2.63 9.36
N GLY A 321 17.91 -2.75 8.38
CA GLY A 321 17.37 -1.63 7.63
C GLY A 321 18.41 -0.88 6.79
N CYS A 322 18.10 0.35 6.40
CA CYS A 322 19.05 1.28 5.80
C CYS A 322 18.89 2.70 6.39
N PRO A 323 18.95 2.86 7.73
CA PRO A 323 18.62 4.13 8.39
C PRO A 323 19.55 5.28 7.96
N GLY A 324 20.80 4.95 7.57
CA GLY A 324 21.81 5.94 7.21
C GLY A 324 22.30 6.76 8.40
N ARG A 325 23.13 7.76 8.10
CA ARG A 325 23.51 8.80 9.05
C ARG A 325 22.95 10.12 8.52
N PRO A 326 22.39 10.99 9.37
CA PRO A 326 22.05 12.34 8.93
C PRO A 326 23.33 12.96 8.38
N SER A 327 23.27 13.54 7.17
CA SER A 327 24.42 14.28 6.65
C SER A 327 24.69 15.39 7.66
N SER A 328 25.83 15.34 8.34
CA SER A 328 26.33 16.51 9.06
C SER A 328 26.25 17.65 8.05
N ALA A 329 25.46 18.69 8.35
CA ALA A 329 25.49 19.90 7.56
C ALA A 329 26.97 20.21 7.34
N SER A 330 27.43 20.20 6.09
CA SER A 330 28.79 20.60 5.78
C SER A 330 28.91 22.00 6.32
N SER A 331 29.50 22.14 7.51
CA SER A 331 30.06 23.37 7.98
C SER A 331 30.99 23.79 6.85
N SER A 332 30.55 24.78 6.08
CA SER A 332 31.38 25.50 5.14
C SER A 332 32.53 26.06 5.96
N ALA A 333 33.59 25.26 6.10
CA ALA A 333 34.83 25.71 6.67
C ALA A 333 35.25 26.92 5.84
N PRO A 334 35.58 28.07 6.47
CA PRO A 334 36.00 29.23 5.71
C PRO A 334 37.20 28.83 4.86
N ALA A 335 37.13 29.14 3.57
CA ALA A 335 38.23 28.90 2.64
C ALA A 335 39.53 29.48 3.22
N PRO A 336 40.67 28.75 3.17
CA PRO A 336 41.93 29.30 3.62
C PRO A 336 42.27 30.52 2.77
N ALA A 337 42.57 31.64 3.45
CA ALA A 337 42.97 32.88 2.82
C ALA A 337 44.19 32.65 1.90
N GLN A 338 44.04 32.98 0.62
CA GLN A 338 45.14 32.97 -0.34
C GLN A 338 46.20 34.00 0.08
N PRO A 339 47.51 33.65 0.07
CA PRO A 339 48.58 34.62 0.22
C PRO A 339 48.66 35.54 -1.01
N PRO A 340 49.12 36.79 -0.85
CA PRO A 340 49.13 37.78 -1.91
C PRO A 340 50.10 37.39 -3.05
N ALA A 341 49.65 37.68 -4.28
CA ALA A 341 50.32 37.34 -5.52
C ALA A 341 51.65 38.09 -5.70
N THR A 342 52.73 37.34 -5.90
CA THR A 342 54.03 37.85 -6.38
C THR A 342 54.06 37.77 -7.89
N THR A 343 54.28 38.91 -8.55
CA THR A 343 54.41 39.06 -10.00
C THR A 343 55.72 38.47 -10.52
N THR A 344 55.65 37.45 -11.39
CA THR A 344 56.78 37.04 -12.24
C THR A 344 56.31 36.62 -13.63
N ALA A 345 57.17 36.87 -14.60
CA ALA A 345 56.94 37.08 -16.03
C ALA A 345 56.28 35.94 -16.84
N ALA A 346 55.67 36.38 -17.94
CA ALA A 346 55.02 35.58 -18.97
C ALA A 346 55.96 34.56 -19.64
N VAL A 347 55.48 33.32 -19.76
CA VAL A 347 56.02 32.29 -20.65
C VAL A 347 54.87 31.72 -21.47
N SER A 348 55.09 31.64 -22.78
CA SER A 348 54.15 31.23 -23.84
C SER A 348 53.50 29.85 -23.63
N PRO A 349 52.29 29.62 -24.15
CA PRO A 349 51.53 28.39 -23.91
C PRO A 349 52.09 27.21 -24.71
N THR A 350 52.45 26.15 -24.02
CA THR A 350 52.70 24.83 -24.64
C THR A 350 51.42 24.02 -24.53
N LYS A 351 50.97 23.47 -25.67
CA LYS A 351 49.79 22.61 -25.76
C LYS A 351 50.03 21.32 -24.96
N THR A 352 49.21 21.05 -23.96
CA THR A 352 49.11 19.74 -23.32
C THR A 352 47.84 19.07 -23.79
N SER A 353 47.98 18.11 -24.70
CA SER A 353 46.93 17.19 -25.12
C SER A 353 47.15 15.84 -24.45
N THR A 354 46.65 15.68 -23.22
CA THR A 354 46.36 14.34 -22.67
C THR A 354 45.27 14.49 -21.63
N ALA A 355 44.09 13.93 -21.92
CA ALA A 355 43.07 13.69 -20.90
C ALA A 355 43.67 12.81 -19.80
N GLY A 356 43.44 13.14 -18.53
CA GLY A 356 43.89 12.32 -17.42
C GLY A 356 43.20 10.96 -17.49
N ALA A 357 43.99 9.89 -17.55
CA ALA A 357 43.47 8.54 -17.47
C ALA A 357 42.78 8.35 -16.10
N GLU A 358 41.54 7.87 -16.10
CA GLU A 358 40.82 7.60 -14.86
C GLU A 358 41.23 6.23 -14.34
N CYS A 359 41.92 6.22 -13.19
CA CYS A 359 42.34 4.98 -12.54
C CYS A 359 41.41 4.64 -11.37
N HIS A 360 40.97 3.38 -11.27
CA HIS A 360 40.31 2.86 -10.07
C HIS A 360 40.90 1.52 -9.63
N THR A 361 40.78 1.22 -8.34
CA THR A 361 41.38 0.05 -7.69
C THR A 361 40.30 -0.91 -7.23
N HIS A 362 40.46 -2.19 -7.60
CA HIS A 362 39.58 -3.26 -7.16
C HIS A 362 39.96 -3.76 -5.76
N SER A 363 39.08 -4.51 -5.11
CA SER A 363 39.28 -5.06 -3.77
C SER A 363 40.42 -6.07 -3.66
N ASP A 364 40.92 -6.58 -4.79
CA ASP A 364 42.11 -7.43 -4.89
C ASP A 364 43.42 -6.63 -5.05
N GLY A 365 43.34 -5.29 -5.06
CA GLY A 365 44.47 -4.39 -5.19
C GLY A 365 44.91 -4.12 -6.63
N VAL A 366 44.21 -4.66 -7.63
CA VAL A 366 44.52 -4.41 -9.05
C VAL A 366 44.01 -3.01 -9.45
N VAL A 367 44.88 -2.22 -10.08
CA VAL A 367 44.55 -0.88 -10.59
C VAL A 367 44.34 -0.94 -12.09
N HIS A 368 43.18 -0.45 -12.55
CA HIS A 368 42.89 -0.23 -13.97
C HIS A 368 42.83 1.26 -14.24
N CYS A 369 43.57 1.73 -15.25
CA CYS A 369 43.52 3.09 -15.78
C CYS A 369 42.97 3.05 -17.20
N VAL A 370 41.94 3.86 -17.49
CA VAL A 370 41.31 3.98 -18.83
C VAL A 370 41.70 5.27 -19.50
#